data_AF-A0A7Y5M0S5-F1
#
_entry.id   AF-A0A7Y5M0S5-F1
#
_cell.length_a   1.000
_cell.length_b   1.000
_cell.length_c   1.000
_cell.angle_alpha   90.00
_cell.angle_beta   90.00
_cell.angle_gamma   90.00
#
_symmetry.space_group_name_H-M   'P 1'
#
loop_
_entity.id
_entity.type
_entity.pdbx_description
1 polymer ?
#
loop_
_entity_poly.entity_id
_entity_poly.type
_entity_poly.pdbx_seq_one_letter_code
_entity_poly.pdbx_strand_id
1 'polypeptide(L)'
;MPCMKCGSNALVEEVRVIDRADYNVPLALTVQVDRKPGALLFNSAVTNKVEARVCGDCGFLEMYVKNPGALVRAAETRNRERAAKKRAGK
;
A
#
# COMPACT_ATOMS: atom_id res chain seq x y z
N MET A 1 19.75 1.78 -8.78
CA MET A 1 19.88 3.14 -8.22
C MET A 1 20.59 3.02 -6.88
N PRO A 2 21.49 3.93 -6.50
CA PRO A 2 22.11 3.91 -5.17
C PRO A 2 21.10 4.21 -4.05
N CYS A 3 21.46 3.88 -2.82
CA CYS A 3 20.71 4.22 -1.62
C CYS A 3 20.49 5.73 -1.56
N MET A 4 19.23 6.15 -1.50
CA MET A 4 18.85 7.57 -1.44
C MET A 4 19.23 8.27 -0.12
N LYS A 5 19.60 7.50 0.92
CA LYS A 5 20.09 8.05 2.19
C LYS A 5 21.62 8.24 2.23
N CYS A 6 22.41 7.26 1.77
CA CYS A 6 23.87 7.29 1.92
C CYS A 6 24.68 7.16 0.62
N GLY A 7 24.02 6.96 -0.53
CA GLY A 7 24.68 6.82 -1.83
C GLY A 7 25.29 5.44 -2.12
N SER A 8 25.21 4.48 -1.20
CA SER A 8 25.76 3.13 -1.40
C SER A 8 25.05 2.35 -2.52
N ASN A 9 25.80 1.48 -3.20
CA ASN A 9 25.27 0.51 -4.17
C ASN A 9 24.98 -0.86 -3.56
N ALA A 10 25.31 -1.09 -2.28
CA ALA A 10 24.99 -2.32 -1.58
C ALA A 10 23.50 -2.33 -1.24
N LEU A 11 22.68 -2.88 -2.14
CA LEU A 11 21.23 -2.95 -2.01
C LEU A 11 20.75 -4.41 -2.09
N VAL A 12 19.88 -4.76 -1.17
CA VAL A 12 19.08 -5.99 -1.21
C VAL A 12 17.71 -5.62 -1.75
N GLU A 13 17.41 -6.07 -2.96
CA GLU A 13 16.14 -5.82 -3.67
C GLU A 13 15.12 -6.93 -3.35
N GLU A 14 13.85 -6.73 -3.73
CA GLU A 14 12.76 -7.71 -3.61
C GLU A 14 12.53 -8.24 -2.16
N VAL A 15 12.83 -7.41 -1.16
CA VAL A 15 12.63 -7.74 0.24
C VAL A 15 11.14 -7.77 0.54
N ARG A 16 10.68 -8.90 1.07
CA ARG A 16 9.31 -9.04 1.59
C ARG A 16 9.23 -8.43 2.98
N VAL A 17 8.35 -7.44 3.14
CA VAL A 17 7.99 -6.92 4.46
C VAL A 17 6.93 -7.84 5.05
N ILE A 18 7.28 -8.51 6.15
CA ILE A 18 6.42 -9.47 6.82
C ILE A 18 5.72 -8.78 7.99
N ASP A 19 4.40 -8.72 7.89
CA ASP A 19 3.50 -8.37 8.97
C ASP A 19 3.09 -9.64 9.73
N ARG A 20 2.64 -9.50 10.98
CA ARG A 20 2.19 -10.62 11.80
C ARG A 20 0.77 -10.36 12.27
N ALA A 21 -0.16 -11.19 11.81
CA ALA A 21 -1.55 -11.14 12.24
C ALA A 21 -1.74 -11.87 13.58
N ASP A 22 -3.00 -12.06 13.96
CA ASP A 22 -3.39 -12.87 15.12
C ASP A 22 -2.69 -14.25 15.09
N TYR A 23 -2.34 -14.75 16.27
CA TYR A 23 -1.59 -16.00 16.45
C TYR A 23 -0.19 -16.01 15.81
N ASN A 24 0.41 -14.83 15.58
CA ASN A 24 1.78 -14.70 15.06
C ASN A 24 1.98 -15.30 13.65
N VAL A 25 0.90 -15.39 12.87
CA VAL A 25 0.94 -15.89 11.49
C VAL A 25 1.63 -14.85 10.60
N PRO A 26 2.74 -15.20 9.92
CA PRO A 26 3.42 -14.27 9.03
C PRO A 26 2.60 -14.06 7.75
N LEU A 27 2.29 -12.79 7.46
CA LEU A 27 1.62 -12.35 6.25
C LEU A 27 2.48 -11.28 5.55
N ALA A 28 2.27 -11.09 4.25
CA ALA A 28 2.87 -9.93 3.59
C ALA A 28 2.20 -8.65 4.13
N LEU A 29 3.00 -7.62 4.41
CA LEU A 29 2.46 -6.30 4.68
C LEU A 29 1.67 -5.82 3.46
N THR A 30 0.47 -5.30 3.70
CA THR A 30 -0.40 -4.80 2.63
C THR A 30 -0.88 -3.39 2.92
N VAL A 31 -1.25 -2.68 1.85
CA VAL A 31 -2.00 -1.43 1.93
C VAL A 31 -3.37 -1.63 1.28
N GLN A 32 -4.37 -0.91 1.78
CA GLN A 32 -5.75 -1.05 1.32
C GLN A 32 -6.39 0.31 1.04
N VAL A 33 -7.20 0.36 -0.03
CA VAL A 33 -8.09 1.49 -0.33
C VAL A 33 -9.52 0.98 -0.49
N ASP A 34 -10.41 1.47 0.36
CA ASP A 34 -11.85 1.15 0.26
C ASP A 34 -12.52 2.03 -0.80
N ARG A 35 -13.05 1.42 -1.87
CA ARG A 35 -13.75 2.16 -2.94
C ARG A 35 -15.06 2.78 -2.45
N LYS A 36 -15.79 2.11 -1.56
CA LYS A 36 -17.06 2.59 -0.98
C LYS A 36 -17.06 2.39 0.54
N PRO A 37 -16.52 3.35 1.32
CA PRO A 37 -16.33 3.23 2.78
C PRO A 37 -17.65 3.34 3.59
N GLY A 38 -18.67 2.59 3.20
CA GLY A 38 -19.98 2.56 3.84
C GLY A 38 -20.98 1.64 3.14
N ALA A 39 -20.52 0.76 2.26
CA ALA A 39 -21.35 -0.33 1.75
C ALA A 39 -21.44 -1.41 2.83
N LEU A 40 -22.66 -1.76 3.26
CA LEU A 40 -22.91 -2.77 4.29
C LEU A 40 -22.62 -4.21 3.79
N LEU A 41 -22.59 -4.41 2.46
CA LEU A 41 -22.32 -5.68 1.80
C LEU A 41 -21.38 -5.44 0.60
N PHE A 42 -20.40 -6.33 0.43
CA PHE A 42 -19.31 -6.28 -0.56
C PHE A 42 -18.27 -5.17 -0.33
N ASN A 43 -17.27 -5.49 0.49
CA ASN A 43 -16.05 -4.70 0.63
C ASN A 43 -15.34 -4.61 -0.73
N SER A 44 -15.59 -3.51 -1.42
CA SER A 44 -14.90 -3.14 -2.66
C SER A 44 -13.49 -2.60 -2.38
N ALA A 45 -12.81 -3.18 -1.40
CA ALA A 45 -11.44 -2.87 -1.05
C ALA A 45 -10.51 -3.30 -2.19
N VAL A 46 -9.52 -2.46 -2.49
CA VAL A 46 -8.39 -2.81 -3.34
C VAL A 46 -7.17 -2.88 -2.44
N THR A 47 -6.60 -4.08 -2.34
CA THR A 47 -5.45 -4.38 -1.49
C THR A 47 -4.23 -4.65 -2.34
N ASN A 48 -3.06 -4.21 -1.88
CA ASN A 48 -1.80 -4.43 -2.56
C ASN A 48 -0.68 -4.78 -1.60
N LYS A 49 0.25 -5.64 -2.03
CA LYS A 49 1.42 -6.02 -1.25
C LYS A 49 2.46 -4.89 -1.28
N VAL A 50 3.12 -4.73 -0.14
CA VAL A 50 4.31 -3.89 0.00
C VAL A 50 5.54 -4.75 -0.29
N GLU A 51 6.41 -4.24 -1.14
CA GLU A 51 7.75 -4.74 -1.39
C GLU A 51 8.74 -3.68 -0.91
N ALA A 52 9.97 -4.09 -0.65
CA ALA A 52 10.99 -3.19 -0.16
C ALA A 52 12.37 -3.49 -0.72
N ARG A 53 13.26 -2.53 -0.52
CA ARG A 53 14.70 -2.73 -0.65
C ARG A 53 15.42 -2.19 0.58
N VAL A 54 16.52 -2.84 0.93
CA VAL A 54 17.33 -2.52 2.12
C VAL A 54 18.75 -2.17 1.70
N CYS A 55 19.27 -1.06 2.19
CA CYS A 55 20.69 -0.74 2.07
C CYS A 55 21.52 -1.58 3.05
N GLY A 56 22.49 -2.33 2.51
CA GLY A 56 23.41 -3.15 3.29
C GLY A 56 24.34 -2.34 4.20
N ASP A 57 24.64 -1.10 3.83
CA ASP A 57 25.61 -0.28 4.59
C ASP A 57 24.95 0.55 5.69
N CYS A 58 23.82 1.22 5.39
CA CYS A 58 23.19 2.15 6.33
C CYS A 58 21.83 1.67 6.88
N GLY A 59 21.36 0.50 6.45
CA GLY A 59 20.09 -0.09 6.89
C GLY A 59 18.84 0.66 6.42
N PHE A 60 18.97 1.65 5.53
CA PHE A 60 17.80 2.37 5.00
C PHE A 60 16.87 1.41 4.26
N LEU A 61 15.61 1.39 4.68
CA LEU A 61 14.54 0.58 4.12
C LEU A 61 13.63 1.49 3.30
N GLU A 62 13.51 1.20 2.02
CA GLU A 62 12.56 1.86 1.14
C GLU A 62 11.44 0.89 0.77
N MET A 63 10.20 1.32 0.96
CA MET A 63 9.01 0.50 0.72
C MET A 63 8.19 1.06 -0.43
N TYR A 64 7.67 0.18 -1.26
CA TYR A 64 6.85 0.52 -2.41
C TYR A 64 5.74 -0.51 -2.60
N VAL A 65 4.68 -0.10 -3.29
CA VAL A 65 3.55 -0.98 -3.63
C VAL A 65 3.74 -1.55 -5.03
N LYS A 66 3.46 -2.83 -5.23
CA LYS A 66 3.70 -3.49 -6.52
C LYS A 66 2.83 -2.95 -7.67
N ASN A 67 1.62 -2.49 -7.36
CA ASN A 67 0.67 -1.96 -8.37
C ASN A 67 -0.03 -0.68 -7.85
N PRO A 68 0.69 0.47 -7.84
CA PRO A 68 0.13 1.73 -7.35
C PRO A 68 -1.09 2.18 -8.17
N GLY A 69 -1.13 1.87 -9.47
CA GLY A 69 -2.23 2.25 -10.35
C GLY A 69 -3.59 1.69 -9.92
N ALA A 70 -3.63 0.48 -9.36
CA ALA A 70 -4.87 -0.09 -8.81
C ALA A 70 -5.38 0.72 -7.61
N LEU A 71 -4.49 1.19 -6.74
CA LEU A 71 -4.83 2.00 -5.57
C LEU A 71 -5.32 3.39 -5.98
N VAL A 72 -4.68 4.01 -6.97
CA VAL A 72 -5.09 5.31 -7.51
C VAL A 72 -6.51 5.23 -8.08
N ARG A 73 -6.79 4.26 -8.97
CA ARG A 73 -8.14 4.08 -9.53
C ARG A 73 -9.19 3.82 -8.45
N ALA A 74 -8.83 3.08 -7.41
CA ALA A 74 -9.71 2.84 -6.27
C ALA A 74 -10.01 4.14 -5.50
N ALA A 75 -9.00 4.96 -5.25
CA ALA A 75 -9.13 6.23 -4.57
C ALA A 75 -9.97 7.24 -5.38
N GLU A 76 -9.78 7.31 -6.69
CA GLU A 76 -10.58 8.14 -7.59
C GLU A 76 -12.06 7.75 -7.54
N THR A 77 -12.36 6.45 -7.62
CA THR A 77 -13.72 5.92 -7.51
C THR A 77 -14.35 6.35 -6.17
N ARG A 78 -13.64 6.15 -5.06
CA ARG A 78 -14.07 6.59 -3.73
C ARG A 78 -14.35 8.08 -3.67
N ASN A 79 -13.49 8.91 -4.26
CA ASN A 79 -13.63 10.35 -4.24
C ASN A 79 -14.88 10.81 -5.00
N ARG A 80 -15.18 10.19 -6.16
CA ARG A 80 -16.41 10.43 -6.92
C ARG A 80 -17.67 10.06 -6.13
N GLU A 81 -17.68 8.89 -5.49
CA GLU A 81 -18.79 8.44 -4.64
C GLU A 81 -19.04 9.40 -3.47
N ARG A 82 -17.97 9.85 -2.81
CA ARG A 82 -18.06 10.86 -1.74
C ARG A 82 -18.62 12.19 -2.26
N ALA A 83 -18.20 12.63 -3.45
CA ALA A 83 -18.71 13.86 -4.06
C ALA A 83 -20.21 13.74 -4.42
N ALA A 84 -20.65 12.60 -4.95
CA ALA A 84 -22.05 12.34 -5.27
C ALA A 84 -22.93 12.36 -4.00
N LYS A 85 -22.52 11.68 -2.92
CA LYS A 85 -23.25 11.69 -1.64
C LYS A 85 -23.39 13.10 -1.05
N LYS A 86 -22.33 13.92 -1.12
CA LYS A 86 -22.38 15.33 -0.67
C LYS A 86 -23.39 16.17 -1.47
N ARG A 87 -23.60 15.86 -2.75
CA ARG A 87 -24.60 16.54 -3.58
C ARG A 87 -26.03 16.06 -3.33
N ALA A 88 -26.20 14.78 -3.00
CA ALA A 88 -27.52 14.18 -2.74
C ALA A 88 -28.05 14.45 -1.31
N GLY A 89 -27.16 14.74 -0.37
CA GLY A 89 -27.51 15.16 1.00
C GLY A 89 -27.62 16.66 1.20
N LYS A 90 -27.66 17.45 0.12
CA LYS A 90 -27.90 18.90 0.12
C LYS A 90 -29.27 19.18 -0.47
#